data_AF-A0A6G4QUU4-F1
#
_entry.id   AF-A0A6G4QUU4-F1
#
_cell.length_a   1.000
_cell.length_b   1.000
_cell.length_c   1.000
_cell.angle_alpha   90.00
_cell.angle_beta   90.00
_cell.angle_gamma   90.00
#
_symmetry.space_group_name_H-M   'P 1'
#
loop_
_entity.id
_entity.type
_entity.pdbx_description
1 polymer ?
#
loop_
_entity_poly.entity_id
_entity_poly.type
_entity_poly.pdbx_seq_one_letter_code
_entity_poly.pdbx_strand_id
1 'polypeptide(L)'
;MSPLKALAGYLTGRCARAQYWGGVVALFGCNLLLKQAPFQDILAFVLLAAWLVHGVRRLRDIGWSPWLCLAPAAGSLAMFAAAFTVDPNASVPDWALYVTGAVLVGWLGFWVTIGVPRSKPVETSPDRQAEVFG
;
A
#
# COMPACT_ATOMS: atom_id res chain seq x y z
N MET A 1 24.35 3.27 -12.28
CA MET A 1 23.23 2.29 -12.24
C MET A 1 22.10 2.80 -13.11
N SER A 2 21.49 1.97 -13.97
CA SER A 2 20.33 2.43 -14.75
C SER A 2 19.12 2.66 -13.82
N PRO A 3 18.26 3.66 -14.09
CA PRO A 3 17.08 3.93 -13.27
C PRO A 3 16.14 2.73 -13.19
N LEU A 4 16.08 1.91 -14.24
CA LEU A 4 15.32 0.66 -14.26
C LEU A 4 15.87 -0.40 -13.29
N LYS A 5 17.20 -0.51 -13.14
CA LYS A 5 17.80 -1.42 -12.15
C LYS A 5 17.58 -0.93 -10.72
N ALA A 6 17.61 0.38 -10.49
CA ALA A 6 17.29 0.96 -9.18
C ALA A 6 15.80 0.77 -8.83
N LEU A 7 14.90 0.97 -9.80
CA LEU A 7 13.47 0.71 -9.65
C LEU A 7 13.20 -0.77 -9.38
N ALA A 8 13.82 -1.68 -10.16
CA ALA A 8 13.69 -3.11 -9.93
C ALA A 8 14.19 -3.51 -8.54
N GLY A 9 15.35 -3.01 -8.11
CA GLY A 9 15.90 -3.26 -6.77
C GLY A 9 15.02 -2.70 -5.65
N TYR A 10 14.41 -1.53 -5.86
CA TYR A 10 13.44 -0.96 -4.92
C TYR A 10 12.15 -1.80 -4.86
N LEU A 11 11.63 -2.21 -6.02
CA LEU A 11 10.42 -3.00 -6.13
C LEU A 11 10.61 -4.40 -5.56
N THR A 12 11.76 -5.05 -5.73
CA THR A 12 12.07 -6.38 -5.16
C THR A 12 12.61 -6.31 -3.73
N GLY A 13 13.02 -5.12 -3.28
CA GLY A 13 13.59 -4.89 -1.96
C GLY A 13 12.62 -5.16 -0.82
N ARG A 14 13.17 -5.58 0.32
CA ARG A 14 12.42 -5.79 1.57
C ARG A 14 12.05 -4.45 2.21
N CYS A 15 11.05 -4.45 3.08
CA CYS A 15 10.60 -3.29 3.84
C CYS A 15 10.66 -3.62 5.32
N ALA A 16 11.66 -3.06 6.03
CA ALA A 16 11.78 -3.26 7.48
C ALA A 16 10.56 -2.69 8.20
N ARG A 17 10.20 -3.23 9.37
CA ARG A 17 9.00 -2.81 10.11
C ARG A 17 8.94 -1.31 10.39
N ALA A 18 10.06 -0.67 10.74
CA ALA A 18 10.10 0.78 10.96
C ALA A 18 9.86 1.58 9.66
N GLN A 19 10.46 1.15 8.55
CA GLN A 19 10.23 1.75 7.22
C GLN A 19 8.78 1.56 6.76
N TYR A 20 8.18 0.42 7.11
CA TYR A 20 6.78 0.15 6.84
C TYR A 20 5.88 1.18 7.51
N TRP A 21 6.02 1.38 8.83
CA TRP A 21 5.20 2.34 9.56
C TRP A 21 5.46 3.79 9.15
N GLY A 22 6.73 4.15 8.90
CA GLY A 22 7.08 5.46 8.33
C GLY A 22 6.41 5.69 6.98
N GLY A 23 6.41 4.69 6.09
CA GLY A 23 5.71 4.75 4.80
C GLY A 23 4.20 4.85 4.95
N VAL A 24 3.59 4.10 5.88
CA VAL A 24 2.14 4.20 6.17
C VAL A 24 1.78 5.61 6.62
N VAL A 25 2.54 6.20 7.56
CA VAL A 25 2.30 7.56 8.04
C VAL A 25 2.44 8.57 6.90
N ALA A 26 3.49 8.46 6.08
CA ALA A 26 3.71 9.34 4.94
C ALA A 26 2.56 9.26 3.92
N LEU A 27 2.16 8.04 3.54
CA LEU A 27 1.08 7.82 2.57
C LEU A 27 -0.29 8.27 3.13
N PHE A 28 -0.51 8.14 4.44
CA PHE A 28 -1.70 8.65 5.09
C PHE A 28 -1.72 10.18 5.08
N GLY A 29 -0.59 10.82 5.41
CA GLY A 29 -0.42 12.27 5.28
C GLY A 29 -0.69 12.77 3.86
N CYS A 30 -0.18 12.07 2.83
CA CYS A 30 -0.47 12.39 1.44
C CYS A 30 -1.97 12.28 1.11
N ASN A 31 -2.68 11.27 1.64
CA ASN A 31 -4.13 11.14 1.44
C ASN A 31 -4.90 12.34 2.04
N LEU A 32 -4.50 12.81 3.23
CA LEU A 32 -5.14 13.97 3.88
C LEU A 32 -4.95 15.26 3.08
N LEU A 33 -3.79 15.42 2.45
CA LEU A 33 -3.45 16.60 1.65
C LEU A 33 -3.94 16.50 0.19
N LEU A 34 -4.40 15.32 -0.25
CA LEU A 34 -4.78 15.06 -1.65
C LEU A 34 -5.85 16.03 -2.16
N LYS A 35 -6.85 16.37 -1.34
CA LYS A 35 -7.93 17.31 -1.70
C LYS A 35 -7.46 18.75 -1.94
N GLN A 36 -6.26 19.10 -1.49
CA GLN A 36 -5.68 20.42 -1.66
C GLN A 36 -4.76 20.48 -2.89
N ALA A 37 -4.47 19.34 -3.52
CA ALA A 37 -3.54 19.25 -4.62
C ALA A 37 -4.22 19.51 -5.98
N PRO A 38 -3.55 20.20 -6.91
CA PRO A 38 -3.97 20.22 -8.31
C PRO A 38 -3.90 18.80 -8.89
N PHE A 39 -4.81 18.47 -9.81
CA PHE A 39 -4.90 17.13 -10.44
C PHE A 39 -5.10 15.98 -9.45
N GLN A 40 -5.94 16.19 -8.43
CA GLN A 40 -6.24 15.21 -7.38
C GLN A 40 -6.58 13.80 -7.90
N ASP A 41 -7.27 13.69 -9.04
CA ASP A 41 -7.66 12.40 -9.61
C ASP A 41 -6.44 11.57 -10.04
N ILE A 42 -5.51 12.19 -10.77
CA ILE A 42 -4.26 11.56 -11.21
C ILE A 42 -3.41 11.20 -9.97
N LEU A 43 -3.31 12.13 -9.02
CA LEU A 43 -2.54 11.91 -7.81
C LEU A 43 -3.14 10.81 -6.94
N ALA A 44 -4.46 10.61 -6.96
CA ALA A 44 -5.14 9.49 -6.28
C ALA A 44 -4.69 8.15 -6.86
N PHE A 45 -4.60 8.01 -8.19
CA PHE A 45 -4.08 6.79 -8.83
C PHE A 45 -2.62 6.53 -8.49
N VAL A 46 -1.78 7.58 -8.50
CA VAL A 46 -0.37 7.48 -8.11
C VAL A 46 -0.24 7.04 -6.65
N LEU A 47 -1.05 7.61 -5.77
CA LEU A 47 -1.06 7.27 -4.35
C LEU A 47 -1.54 5.84 -4.12
N LEU A 48 -2.56 5.37 -4.84
CA LEU A 48 -3.01 3.99 -4.82
C LEU A 48 -1.90 3.03 -5.27
N ALA A 49 -1.18 3.36 -6.34
CA ALA A 49 -0.02 2.58 -6.79
C ALA A 49 1.08 2.54 -5.73
N ALA A 50 1.34 3.66 -5.03
CA ALA A 50 2.32 3.72 -3.96
C ALA A 50 1.92 2.81 -2.77
N TRP A 51 0.63 2.81 -2.37
CA TRP A 51 0.11 1.87 -1.38
C TRP A 51 0.34 0.42 -1.79
N LEU A 52 0.00 0.05 -3.03
CA LEU A 52 0.20 -1.29 -3.57
C LEU A 52 1.66 -1.74 -3.50
N VAL A 53 2.58 -0.91 -4.00
CA VAL A 53 4.02 -1.20 -3.97
C VAL A 53 4.51 -1.38 -2.53
N HIS A 54 4.10 -0.49 -1.63
CA HIS A 54 4.47 -0.53 -0.21
C HIS A 54 3.99 -1.82 0.47
N GLY A 55 2.72 -2.19 0.25
CA GLY A 55 2.15 -3.40 0.79
C GLY A 55 2.79 -4.66 0.23
N VAL A 56 3.03 -4.71 -1.08
CA VAL A 56 3.64 -5.87 -1.73
C VAL A 56 5.02 -6.14 -1.16
N ARG A 57 5.82 -5.09 -0.92
CA ARG A 57 7.13 -5.21 -0.27
C ARG A 57 7.00 -5.76 1.15
N ARG A 58 6.00 -5.29 1.91
CA ARG A 58 5.77 -5.76 3.27
C ARG A 58 5.28 -7.21 3.33
N LEU A 59 4.35 -7.60 2.45
CA LEU A 59 3.85 -8.98 2.34
C LEU A 59 4.99 -9.95 2.01
N ARG A 60 5.85 -9.59 1.04
CA ARG A 60 7.06 -10.38 0.74
C ARG A 60 7.96 -10.53 1.96
N ASP A 61 8.11 -9.46 2.72
CA ASP A 61 8.98 -9.44 3.89
C ASP A 61 8.49 -10.33 5.05
N ILE A 62 7.17 -10.42 5.27
CA ILE A 62 6.56 -11.36 6.22
C ILE A 62 6.33 -12.75 5.60
N GLY A 63 6.61 -12.91 4.30
CA GLY A 63 6.48 -14.13 3.53
C GLY A 63 5.04 -14.57 3.26
N TRP A 64 4.14 -13.60 3.16
CA TRP A 64 2.77 -13.79 2.70
C TRP A 64 2.69 -13.57 1.18
N SER A 65 1.63 -14.10 0.56
CA SER A 65 1.40 -13.96 -0.88
C SER A 65 1.24 -12.47 -1.26
N PRO A 66 2.07 -11.92 -2.17
CA PRO A 66 1.98 -10.53 -2.61
C PRO A 66 0.62 -10.14 -3.20
N TRP A 67 -0.10 -11.12 -3.74
CA TRP A 67 -1.43 -10.94 -4.32
C TRP A 67 -2.47 -10.47 -3.31
N LEU A 68 -2.26 -10.67 -2.01
CA LEU A 68 -3.17 -10.18 -0.97
C LEU A 68 -3.25 -8.64 -0.94
N CYS A 69 -2.25 -7.92 -1.45
CA CYS A 69 -2.34 -6.46 -1.61
C CYS A 69 -3.37 -6.01 -2.64
N LEU A 70 -3.79 -6.88 -3.57
CA LEU A 70 -4.81 -6.53 -4.53
C LEU A 70 -6.20 -6.47 -3.91
N ALA A 71 -6.46 -7.18 -2.80
CA ALA A 71 -7.78 -7.20 -2.18
C ALA A 71 -8.22 -5.80 -1.68
N PRO A 72 -7.40 -5.06 -0.91
CA PRO A 72 -7.71 -3.67 -0.56
C PRO A 72 -7.83 -2.77 -1.79
N ALA A 73 -6.98 -2.94 -2.80
CA ALA A 73 -7.01 -2.11 -4.00
C ALA A 73 -8.25 -2.35 -4.85
N ALA A 74 -8.70 -3.59 -5.01
CA ALA A 74 -9.96 -3.92 -5.69
C ALA A 74 -11.15 -3.29 -4.96
N GLY A 75 -11.16 -3.34 -3.62
CA GLY A 75 -12.17 -2.65 -2.81
C GLY A 75 -12.14 -1.12 -3.00
N SER A 76 -10.96 -0.51 -2.99
CA SER A 76 -10.81 0.93 -3.26
C SER A 76 -11.22 1.32 -4.69
N LEU A 77 -10.90 0.49 -5.68
CA LEU A 77 -11.25 0.74 -7.08
C LEU A 77 -12.77 0.64 -7.29
N ALA A 78 -13.42 -0.33 -6.65
CA ALA A 78 -14.87 -0.49 -6.68
C ALA A 78 -15.57 0.72 -6.04
N MET A 79 -15.06 1.20 -4.90
CA MET A 79 -15.56 2.43 -4.26
C MET A 79 -15.37 3.66 -5.13
N PHE A 80 -14.20 3.79 -5.78
CA PHE A 80 -13.92 4.87 -6.70
C PHE A 80 -14.86 4.84 -7.91
N ALA A 81 -15.03 3.68 -8.55
CA ALA A 81 -15.97 3.51 -9.65
C ALA A 81 -17.41 3.83 -9.23
N ALA A 82 -17.84 3.37 -8.05
CA ALA A 82 -19.14 3.71 -7.50
C ALA A 82 -19.31 5.23 -7.35
N ALA A 83 -18.31 5.94 -6.83
CA ALA A 83 -18.35 7.39 -6.67
C ALA A 83 -18.51 8.16 -8.00
N PHE A 84 -17.99 7.64 -9.12
CA PHE A 84 -18.18 8.24 -10.46
C PHE A 84 -19.56 7.96 -11.07
N THR A 85 -20.26 6.91 -10.61
CA THR A 85 -21.61 6.56 -11.08
C THR A 85 -22.72 7.21 -10.27
N VAL A 86 -22.41 7.84 -9.13
CA VAL A 86 -23.39 8.50 -8.27
C VAL A 86 -23.63 9.92 -8.79
N ASP A 87 -24.88 10.22 -9.15
CA ASP A 87 -25.31 11.59 -9.45
C ASP A 87 -25.04 12.49 -8.23
N PRO A 88 -24.28 13.59 -8.37
CA PRO A 88 -24.00 14.50 -7.26
C PRO A 88 -25.25 15.12 -6.62
N ASN A 89 -26.40 15.08 -7.28
CA ASN A 89 -27.68 15.55 -6.76
C ASN A 89 -28.54 14.44 -6.13
N ALA A 90 -28.12 13.17 -6.25
CA ALA A 90 -28.83 12.07 -5.62
C ALA A 90 -28.53 12.04 -4.12
N SER A 91 -29.56 11.81 -3.32
CA SER A 91 -29.38 11.52 -1.89
C SER A 91 -28.56 10.25 -1.73
N VAL A 92 -27.38 10.34 -1.10
CA VAL A 92 -26.57 9.18 -0.76
C VAL A 92 -27.35 8.32 0.24
N PRO A 93 -27.71 7.07 -0.09
CA PRO A 93 -28.44 6.22 0.85
C PRO A 93 -27.59 5.91 2.09
N ASP A 94 -28.21 5.78 3.26
CA ASP A 94 -27.50 5.48 4.52
C ASP A 94 -26.64 4.21 4.43
N TRP A 95 -27.09 3.20 3.67
CA TRP A 95 -26.31 1.98 3.44
C TRP A 95 -24.97 2.23 2.75
N ALA A 96 -24.88 3.25 1.89
CA ALA A 96 -23.63 3.58 1.21
C ALA A 96 -22.60 4.16 2.19
N LEU A 97 -23.04 4.88 3.23
CA LEU A 97 -22.17 5.34 4.31
C LEU A 97 -21.64 4.16 5.13
N TYR A 98 -22.49 3.19 5.48
CA TYR A 98 -22.07 1.99 6.19
C TYR A 98 -21.09 1.14 5.36
N VAL A 99 -21.35 0.95 4.07
CA VAL A 99 -20.45 0.23 3.16
C VAL A 99 -19.10 0.95 3.05
N THR A 100 -19.11 2.26 2.85
CA THR A 100 -17.89 3.06 2.77
C THR A 100 -17.08 2.98 4.07
N GLY A 101 -17.75 3.09 5.22
CA GLY A 101 -17.13 2.94 6.53
C GLY A 101 -16.53 1.56 6.73
N ALA A 102 -17.25 0.50 6.36
CA ALA A 102 -16.76 -0.88 6.46
C ALA A 102 -15.53 -1.12 5.57
N VAL A 103 -15.54 -0.59 4.33
CA VAL A 103 -14.38 -0.66 3.43
C VAL A 103 -13.19 0.08 4.03
N LEU A 104 -13.39 1.28 4.59
CA LEU A 104 -12.31 2.05 5.24
C LEU A 104 -11.73 1.30 6.44
N VAL A 105 -12.58 0.73 7.30
CA VAL A 105 -12.15 -0.07 8.46
C VAL A 105 -11.40 -1.31 8.01
N GLY A 106 -11.91 -2.03 7.00
CA GLY A 106 -11.23 -3.20 6.44
C GLY A 106 -9.89 -2.86 5.80
N TRP A 107 -9.81 -1.73 5.10
CA TRP A 107 -8.58 -1.22 4.51
C TRP A 107 -7.55 -0.87 5.59
N LEU A 108 -7.94 -0.11 6.62
CA LEU A 108 -7.06 0.20 7.77
C LEU A 108 -6.63 -1.07 8.51
N GLY A 109 -7.57 -1.98 8.76
CA GLY A 109 -7.32 -3.26 9.41
C GLY A 109 -6.32 -4.10 8.63
N PHE A 110 -6.40 -4.14 7.29
CA PHE A 110 -5.44 -4.82 6.44
C PHE A 110 -4.02 -4.26 6.62
N TRP A 111 -3.85 -2.93 6.54
CA TRP A 111 -2.53 -2.31 6.70
C TRP A 111 -1.96 -2.59 8.09
N VAL A 112 -2.75 -2.40 9.14
CA VAL A 112 -2.32 -2.76 10.51
C VAL A 112 -1.91 -4.23 10.60
N THR A 113 -2.70 -5.14 10.02
CA THR A 113 -2.47 -6.59 10.07
C THR A 113 -1.14 -6.98 9.42
N ILE A 114 -0.77 -6.39 8.28
CA ILE A 114 0.52 -6.68 7.63
C ILE A 114 1.69 -5.93 8.30
N GLY A 115 1.41 -4.89 9.09
CA GLY A 115 2.40 -4.10 9.83
C GLY A 115 2.87 -4.72 11.15
N VAL A 116 2.04 -5.57 11.76
CA VAL A 116 2.30 -6.17 13.08
C VAL A 116 3.34 -7.31 13.06
N PRO A 117 3.29 -8.29 12.14
CA PRO A 117 4.18 -9.46 12.16
C PRO A 117 5.67 -9.08 12.09
N ARG A 118 6.55 -9.90 12.63
CA ARG A 118 8.00 -9.68 12.44
C ARG A 118 8.40 -10.08 11.02
N SER A 119 9.37 -9.36 10.47
CA SER A 119 10.01 -9.68 9.20
C SER A 119 10.66 -11.06 9.27
N LYS A 120 10.54 -11.87 8.21
CA LYS A 120 11.29 -13.14 8.15
C LYS A 120 12.80 -12.84 8.19
N PRO A 121 13.63 -13.62 8.89
CA PRO A 121 15.07 -13.46 8.85
C PRO A 121 15.58 -13.46 7.40
N VAL A 122 16.64 -12.71 7.13
CA VAL A 122 17.35 -12.84 5.85
C VAL A 122 18.19 -14.10 5.96
N GLU A 123 17.91 -15.11 5.13
CA GLU A 123 18.88 -16.18 4.91
C GLU A 123 20.13 -15.55 4.30
N THR A 124 21.17 -15.41 5.11
CA THR A 124 22.51 -15.11 4.62
C THR A 124 23.04 -16.39 4.00
N SER A 125 23.14 -16.45 2.67
CA SER A 125 23.90 -17.52 2.02
C SER A 125 25.35 -17.48 2.55
N PRO A 126 26.01 -18.65 2.70
CA PRO A 126 27.40 -18.71 3.17
C PRO A 126 28.35 -17.78 2.38
N ASP A 127 28.11 -17.64 1.08
CA ASP A 127 28.87 -16.75 0.19
C ASP A 127 28.80 -15.27 0.59
N ARG A 128 27.67 -14.81 1.16
CA ARG A 128 27.53 -13.42 1.64
C ARG A 128 28.17 -13.16 3.00
N GLN A 129 28.41 -14.20 3.80
CA GLN A 129 29.17 -14.06 5.04
C GLN A 129 30.67 -13.97 4.77
N ALA A 130 31.16 -14.66 3.74
CA ALA A 130 32.57 -14.61 3.34
C ALA A 130 33.00 -13.20 2.87
N GLU A 131 32.13 -12.43 2.20
CA GLU A 131 32.42 -11.06 1.75
C GLU A 131 32.54 -10.02 2.87
N VAL A 132 32.05 -10.29 4.08
CA VAL A 132 32.12 -9.33 5.21
C VAL A 132 33.37 -9.54 6.06
N PHE A 133 34.00 -10.72 5.95
CA PHE A 133 35.19 -11.11 6.73
C PHE A 133 36.45 -11.35 5.88
N GLY A 134 36.37 -11.19 4.55
CA GLY A 134 37.52 -11.17 3.63
C GLY A 134 37.95 -9.74 3.31
#